data_AF-A0A928K8I4-F1
#
_entry.id   AF-A0A928K8I4-F1
#
_cell.length_a   1.000
_cell.length_b   1.000
_cell.length_c   1.000
_cell.angle_alpha   90.00
_cell.angle_beta   90.00
_cell.angle_gamma   90.00
#
_symmetry.space_group_name_H-M   'P 1'
#
loop_
_entity.id
_entity.type
_entity.pdbx_description
1 polymer ?
#
loop_
_entity_poly.entity_id
_entity_poly.type
_entity_poly.pdbx_seq_one_letter_code
_entity_poly.pdbx_strand_id
1 'polypeptide(L)'
;MQTASLQASDSVQGSHTTLLLKERIIEITEITYTRNGDYFIPDIVLKKKEYKSLGKYGRMRKDYLKNRRPALWNRFLLRDTLDDHLHEIDFEAQIRFDTLLPLYCERYSVTEELKSADQMEWIRRMNNITNAIDEIILNEIVYR
;
A
#
# COMPACT_ATOMS: atom_id res chain seq x y z
N MET A 1 28.65 -19.02 74.36
CA MET A 1 28.16 -17.62 74.43
C MET A 1 29.14 -16.75 73.66
N GLN A 2 28.60 -15.99 72.70
CA GLN A 2 29.12 -14.80 72.00
C GLN A 2 30.63 -14.61 71.76
N THR A 3 30.97 -14.47 70.48
CA THR A 3 31.86 -13.39 70.01
C THR A 3 31.27 -12.74 68.76
N ALA A 4 31.22 -11.41 68.78
CA ALA A 4 30.80 -10.54 67.68
C ALA A 4 31.98 -9.66 67.24
N SER A 5 32.12 -9.45 65.94
CA SER A 5 32.88 -8.39 65.22
C SER A 5 32.90 -8.82 63.74
N LEU A 6 32.93 -8.00 62.70
CA LEU A 6 32.69 -6.58 62.43
C LEU A 6 32.58 -6.49 60.88
N GLN A 7 31.86 -5.51 60.35
CA GLN A 7 31.52 -5.30 58.92
C GLN A 7 32.71 -5.18 57.95
N ALA A 8 32.51 -5.53 56.67
CA ALA A 8 32.50 -4.60 55.52
C ALA A 8 32.43 -5.33 54.15
N SER A 9 31.65 -4.74 53.22
CA SER A 9 31.86 -4.63 51.75
C SER A 9 32.13 -5.91 50.92
N ASP A 10 31.54 -6.17 49.76
CA ASP A 10 30.92 -5.31 48.73
C ASP A 10 30.18 -6.24 47.75
N SER A 11 28.93 -5.92 47.43
CA SER A 11 28.51 -5.34 46.14
C SER A 11 28.00 -6.36 45.12
N VAL A 12 26.68 -6.55 45.18
CA VAL A 12 25.74 -6.67 44.06
C VAL A 12 26.37 -6.38 42.68
N GLN A 13 26.55 -7.42 41.85
CA GLN A 13 26.62 -7.26 40.40
C GLN A 13 25.36 -7.82 39.73
N GLY A 14 24.22 -7.33 40.20
CA GLY A 14 23.00 -7.27 39.42
C GLY A 14 22.77 -5.83 39.00
N SER A 15 23.59 -5.30 38.09
CA SER A 15 23.42 -3.96 37.47
C SER A 15 24.64 -3.68 36.60
N HIS A 16 24.59 -3.88 35.28
CA HIS A 16 25.45 -3.05 34.43
C HIS A 16 24.97 -2.79 33.00
N THR A 17 23.88 -3.41 32.53
CA THR A 17 23.36 -3.14 31.18
C THR A 17 21.90 -2.69 31.15
N THR A 18 21.41 -2.07 32.23
CA THR A 18 20.06 -1.49 32.28
C THR A 18 20.07 0.00 32.59
N LEU A 19 21.15 0.74 32.32
CA LEU A 19 21.15 2.19 32.54
C LEU A 19 22.04 2.86 31.49
N LEU A 20 21.51 3.10 30.28
CA LEU A 20 21.99 4.17 29.36
C LEU A 20 21.15 4.33 28.07
N LEU A 21 19.86 3.95 28.08
CA LEU A 21 18.95 4.20 26.95
C LEU A 21 17.57 4.64 27.47
N LYS A 22 17.53 5.69 28.29
CA LYS A 22 16.29 6.21 28.87
C LYS A 22 15.86 7.59 28.35
N GLU A 23 16.33 7.99 27.17
CA GLU A 23 15.95 9.30 26.59
C GLU A 23 15.38 9.25 25.15
N ARG A 24 15.19 8.07 24.56
CA ARG A 24 14.31 7.91 23.40
C ARG A 24 13.56 6.61 23.52
N ILE A 25 12.26 6.68 23.74
CA ILE A 25 11.36 5.54 23.55
C ILE A 25 11.42 5.19 22.06
N ILE A 26 12.31 4.25 21.72
CA ILE A 26 12.14 3.41 20.55
C ILE A 26 11.66 2.10 21.15
N GLU A 27 10.38 1.76 20.97
CA GLU A 27 9.92 0.39 21.16
C GLU A 27 10.76 -0.51 20.25
N ILE A 28 11.81 -1.11 20.81
CA ILE A 28 12.55 -2.16 20.12
C ILE A 28 11.66 -3.40 20.24
N THR A 29 10.90 -3.68 19.19
CA THR A 29 10.27 -5.00 19.02
C THR A 29 11.34 -6.07 19.27
N GLU A 30 11.06 -7.09 20.08
CA GLU A 30 12.00 -8.18 20.36
C GLU A 30 12.35 -8.91 19.04
N ILE A 31 13.46 -8.52 18.41
CA ILE A 31 13.98 -9.18 17.20
C ILE A 31 14.64 -10.48 17.65
N THR A 32 14.20 -11.62 17.09
CA THR A 32 14.84 -12.92 17.33
C THR A 32 16.04 -13.10 16.40
N TYR A 33 16.99 -13.95 16.79
CA TYR A 33 18.21 -14.19 16.03
C TYR A 33 18.46 -15.68 15.85
N THR A 34 18.78 -16.08 14.62
CA THR A 34 19.22 -17.44 14.28
C THR A 34 20.74 -17.49 14.15
N ARG A 35 21.39 -18.44 14.83
CA ARG A 35 22.85 -18.63 14.75
C ARG A 35 23.23 -19.33 13.44
N ASN A 36 24.12 -18.71 12.68
CA ASN A 36 24.73 -19.28 11.48
C ASN A 36 26.27 -19.25 11.61
N GLY A 37 26.84 -20.37 12.05
CA GLY A 37 28.26 -20.48 12.39
C GLY A 37 28.63 -19.61 13.59
N ASP A 38 29.51 -18.63 13.37
CA ASP A 38 30.00 -17.69 14.39
C ASP A 38 29.20 -16.38 14.45
N TYR A 39 28.15 -16.25 13.64
CA TYR A 39 27.33 -15.03 13.54
C TYR A 39 25.87 -15.28 13.92
N PHE A 40 25.21 -14.25 14.44
CA PHE A 40 23.78 -14.21 14.70
C PHE A 40 23.09 -13.37 13.62
N ILE A 41 22.14 -13.96 12.90
CA ILE A 41 21.37 -13.31 11.84
C ILE A 41 19.98 -12.95 12.43
N PRO A 42 19.55 -11.69 12.37
CA PRO A 42 18.21 -11.30 12.83
C PRO A 42 17.12 -11.90 11.94
N ASP A 43 16.09 -12.45 12.56
CA ASP A 43 14.92 -13.01 11.88
C ASP A 43 13.95 -11.89 11.51
N ILE A 44 14.23 -11.24 10.39
CA ILE A 44 13.42 -10.12 9.89
C ILE A 44 12.26 -10.70 9.08
N VAL A 45 11.05 -10.62 9.62
CA VAL A 45 9.83 -11.03 8.92
C VAL A 45 9.06 -9.80 8.45
N LEU A 46 8.80 -9.71 7.15
CA LEU A 46 7.90 -8.69 6.60
C LEU A 46 6.47 -9.03 6.99
N LYS A 47 5.75 -8.04 7.54
CA LYS A 47 4.31 -8.17 7.76
C LYS A 47 3.64 -8.38 6.41
N LYS A 48 2.98 -9.53 6.23
CA LYS A 48 2.20 -9.80 5.02
C LYS A 48 1.04 -8.82 5.00
N LYS A 49 1.03 -7.94 4.00
CA LYS A 49 -0.14 -7.11 3.71
C LYS A 49 -1.08 -7.91 2.80
N GLU A 50 -2.34 -8.01 3.20
CA GLU A 50 -3.37 -8.64 2.39
C GLU A 50 -4.00 -7.60 1.48
N TYR A 51 -3.55 -7.60 0.22
CA TYR A 51 -4.10 -6.73 -0.80
C TYR A 51 -5.10 -7.49 -1.66
N LYS A 52 -6.17 -6.80 -2.06
CA LYS A 52 -7.05 -7.27 -3.13
C LYS A 52 -6.27 -7.30 -4.45
N SER A 53 -6.77 -8.05 -5.42
CA SER A 53 -6.21 -7.99 -6.76
C SER A 53 -6.43 -6.60 -7.35
N LEU A 54 -5.38 -6.07 -8.00
CA LEU A 54 -5.41 -4.75 -8.60
C LEU A 54 -6.30 -4.72 -9.84
N GLY A 55 -7.17 -3.72 -9.96
CA GLY A 55 -8.08 -3.55 -11.10
C GLY A 55 -7.39 -3.10 -12.39
N LYS A 56 -8.21 -2.63 -13.34
CA LYS A 56 -7.72 -2.16 -14.65
C LYS A 56 -6.84 -0.91 -14.48
N TYR A 57 -7.33 0.09 -13.75
CA TYR A 57 -6.67 1.39 -13.66
C TYR A 57 -5.44 1.35 -12.76
N GLY A 58 -5.47 0.57 -11.68
CA GLY A 58 -4.30 0.34 -10.85
C GLY A 58 -3.14 -0.30 -11.63
N ARG A 59 -3.41 -1.27 -12.51
CA ARG A 59 -2.39 -1.86 -13.38
C ARG A 59 -1.81 -0.86 -14.37
N MET A 60 -2.67 -0.05 -14.99
CA MET A 60 -2.22 1.02 -15.89
C MET A 60 -1.35 2.06 -15.17
N ARG A 61 -1.71 2.44 -13.93
CA ARG A 61 -0.91 3.35 -13.11
C ARG A 61 0.45 2.74 -12.77
N LYS A 62 0.49 1.46 -12.43
CA LYS A 62 1.73 0.71 -12.16
C LYS A 62 2.68 0.75 -13.35
N ASP A 63 2.17 0.44 -14.55
CA ASP A 63 2.96 0.46 -15.78
C ASP A 63 3.43 1.87 -16.15
N TYR A 64 2.57 2.89 -15.95
CA TYR A 64 2.94 4.28 -16.16
C TYR A 64 4.08 4.72 -15.22
N LEU A 65 3.96 4.45 -13.92
CA LEU A 65 4.99 4.83 -12.95
C LEU A 65 6.33 4.16 -13.26
N LYS A 66 6.30 2.87 -13.61
CA LYS A 66 7.51 2.11 -13.94
C LYS A 66 8.21 2.63 -15.20
N ASN A 67 7.45 2.94 -16.26
CA ASN A 67 8.01 3.27 -17.57
C ASN A 67 8.26 4.77 -17.78
N ARG A 68 7.43 5.64 -17.18
CA ARG A 68 7.46 7.09 -17.41
C ARG A 68 8.02 7.87 -16.22
N ARG A 69 7.88 7.36 -14.99
CA ARG A 69 8.28 8.08 -13.76
C ARG A 69 9.04 7.18 -12.75
N PRO A 70 10.22 6.65 -13.13
CA PRO A 70 10.96 5.71 -12.27
C PRO A 70 11.40 6.32 -10.93
N ALA A 71 11.67 7.63 -10.88
CA ALA A 71 12.00 8.30 -9.61
C ALA A 71 10.83 8.26 -8.60
N LEU A 72 9.61 8.49 -9.09
CA LEU A 72 8.40 8.45 -8.25
C LEU A 72 8.07 7.01 -7.84
N TRP A 73 8.22 6.06 -8.76
CA TRP A 73 8.12 4.62 -8.47
C TRP A 73 9.05 4.19 -7.34
N ASN A 74 10.34 4.52 -7.44
CA ASN A 74 11.33 4.19 -6.42
C ASN A 74 11.00 4.83 -5.08
N ARG A 75 10.48 6.07 -5.08
CA ARG A 75 10.04 6.74 -3.85
C ARG A 75 8.93 5.98 -3.15
N PHE A 76 7.93 5.48 -3.88
CA PHE A 76 6.84 4.69 -3.31
C PHE A 76 7.32 3.32 -2.82
N LEU A 77 8.20 2.67 -3.59
CA LEU A 77 8.77 1.37 -3.23
C LEU A 77 9.60 1.45 -1.94
N LEU A 78 10.45 2.46 -1.81
CA LEU A 78 11.29 2.66 -0.63
C LEU A 78 10.49 3.03 0.62
N ARG A 79 9.29 3.61 0.45
CA ARG A 79 8.39 3.95 1.54
C ARG A 79 7.40 2.85 1.88
N ASP A 80 7.40 1.74 1.13
CA ASP A 80 6.42 0.66 1.25
C ASP A 80 4.95 1.13 1.15
N THR A 81 4.71 2.19 0.36
CA THR A 81 3.36 2.78 0.14
C THR A 81 2.87 2.61 -1.30
N LEU A 82 3.60 1.84 -2.10
CA LEU A 82 3.29 1.65 -3.52
C LEU A 82 1.93 0.97 -3.72
N ASP A 83 1.70 -0.16 -3.03
CA ASP A 83 0.48 -0.93 -3.21
C ASP A 83 -0.74 -0.14 -2.73
N ASP A 84 -0.63 0.58 -1.60
CA ASP A 84 -1.70 1.44 -1.08
C ASP A 84 -2.08 2.52 -2.10
N HIS A 85 -1.08 3.20 -2.69
CA HIS A 85 -1.32 4.22 -3.71
C HIS A 85 -1.98 3.66 -4.97
N LEU A 86 -1.58 2.46 -5.42
CA LEU A 86 -2.18 1.85 -6.60
C LEU A 86 -3.65 1.48 -6.37
N HIS A 87 -4.02 1.03 -5.17
CA HIS A 87 -5.40 0.73 -4.81
C HIS A 87 -6.25 2.00 -4.66
N GLU A 88 -5.69 3.05 -4.08
CA GLU A 88 -6.36 4.35 -3.97
C GLU A 88 -6.72 4.90 -5.35
N ILE A 89 -5.76 4.87 -6.30
CA ILE A 89 -5.98 5.31 -7.67
C ILE A 89 -7.02 4.43 -8.39
N ASP A 90 -6.98 3.12 -8.19
CA ASP A 90 -7.96 2.21 -8.80
C ASP A 90 -9.38 2.46 -8.27
N PHE A 91 -9.50 2.72 -6.97
CA PHE A 91 -10.77 3.05 -6.33
C PHE A 91 -11.30 4.42 -6.80
N GLU A 92 -10.45 5.44 -6.84
CA GLU A 92 -10.81 6.77 -7.32
C GLU A 92 -11.27 6.72 -8.79
N ALA A 93 -10.55 5.99 -9.63
CA ALA A 93 -10.90 5.78 -11.04
C ALA A 93 -12.25 5.06 -11.19
N GLN A 94 -12.51 4.04 -10.37
CA GLN A 94 -13.78 3.31 -10.41
C GLN A 94 -14.95 4.19 -10.00
N ILE A 95 -14.82 4.98 -8.93
CA ILE A 95 -15.84 5.96 -8.53
C ILE A 95 -16.08 6.95 -9.68
N ARG A 96 -15.00 7.47 -10.27
CA ARG A 96 -15.11 8.44 -11.37
C ARG A 96 -15.86 7.83 -12.55
N PHE A 97 -15.57 6.58 -12.90
CA PHE A 97 -16.27 5.85 -13.95
C PHE A 97 -17.76 5.71 -13.63
N ASP A 98 -18.10 5.24 -12.44
CA ASP A 98 -19.48 5.01 -12.01
C ASP A 98 -20.29 6.31 -11.95
N THR A 99 -19.65 7.45 -11.67
CA THR A 99 -20.32 8.77 -11.73
C THR A 99 -20.54 9.28 -13.15
N LEU A 100 -19.61 9.04 -14.07
CA LEU A 100 -19.70 9.56 -15.44
C LEU A 100 -20.60 8.71 -16.34
N LEU A 101 -20.63 7.40 -16.12
CA LEU A 101 -21.41 6.46 -16.94
C LEU A 101 -22.90 6.86 -17.08
N PRO A 102 -23.66 7.10 -16.00
CA PRO A 102 -25.08 7.47 -16.14
C PRO A 102 -25.27 8.81 -16.85
N LEU A 103 -24.40 9.79 -16.61
CA LEU A 103 -24.47 11.12 -17.25
C LEU A 103 -24.28 11.04 -18.76
N TYR A 104 -23.38 10.17 -19.22
CA TYR A 104 -23.17 9.96 -20.64
C TYR A 104 -24.28 9.10 -21.26
N CYS A 105 -24.76 8.07 -20.56
CA CYS A 105 -25.90 7.27 -21.04
C CYS A 105 -27.14 8.13 -21.28
N GLU A 106 -27.44 9.07 -20.38
CA GLU A 106 -28.54 10.04 -20.54
C GLU A 106 -28.31 10.95 -21.75
N ARG A 107 -27.10 11.52 -21.87
CA ARG A 107 -26.73 12.42 -22.97
C ARG A 107 -26.84 11.79 -24.35
N TYR A 108 -26.45 10.52 -24.49
CA TYR A 108 -26.47 9.80 -25.77
C TYR A 108 -27.73 8.95 -25.96
N SER A 109 -28.72 9.12 -25.08
CA SER A 109 -30.02 8.43 -25.11
C SER A 109 -29.88 6.91 -25.26
N VAL A 110 -28.93 6.33 -24.53
CA VAL A 110 -28.71 4.88 -24.50
C VAL A 110 -29.70 4.27 -23.52
N THR A 111 -30.88 3.89 -24.03
CA THR A 111 -31.98 3.32 -23.24
C THR A 111 -32.10 1.80 -23.43
N GLU A 112 -32.84 1.14 -22.54
CA GLU A 112 -33.18 -0.28 -22.70
C GLU A 112 -34.05 -0.55 -23.93
N GLU A 113 -34.84 0.44 -24.35
CA GLU A 113 -35.63 0.39 -25.59
C GLU A 113 -34.73 0.32 -26.83
N LEU A 114 -33.61 1.07 -26.84
CA LEU A 114 -32.63 0.96 -27.92
C LEU A 114 -31.99 -0.44 -27.92
N LYS A 115 -31.74 -1.01 -26.74
CA LYS A 115 -31.15 -2.35 -26.61
C LYS A 115 -32.04 -3.45 -27.17
N SER A 116 -33.37 -3.32 -27.06
CA SER A 116 -34.33 -4.28 -27.62
C SER A 116 -34.58 -4.07 -29.11
N ALA A 117 -34.53 -2.83 -29.59
CA ALA A 117 -34.74 -2.50 -31.01
C ALA A 117 -33.50 -2.77 -31.87
N ASP A 118 -32.31 -2.35 -31.43
CA ASP A 118 -31.04 -2.55 -32.15
C ASP A 118 -29.88 -2.75 -31.16
N GLN A 119 -29.62 -4.02 -30.85
CA GLN A 119 -28.56 -4.41 -29.94
C GLN A 119 -27.16 -4.00 -30.44
N MET A 120 -26.92 -4.01 -31.76
CA MET A 120 -25.59 -3.71 -32.31
C MET A 120 -25.28 -2.22 -32.20
N GLU A 121 -26.25 -1.37 -32.49
CA GLU A 121 -26.10 0.07 -32.30
C GLU A 121 -26.00 0.43 -30.81
N TRP A 122 -26.73 -0.26 -29.93
CA TRP A 122 -26.58 -0.09 -28.48
C TRP A 122 -25.15 -0.42 -28.00
N ILE A 123 -24.59 -1.57 -28.42
CA ILE A 123 -23.20 -1.95 -28.08
C ILE A 123 -22.22 -0.91 -28.62
N ARG A 124 -22.41 -0.45 -29.86
CA ARG A 124 -21.55 0.57 -30.47
C ARG A 124 -21.56 1.87 -29.67
N ARG A 125 -22.73 2.38 -29.28
CA ARG A 125 -22.85 3.60 -28.48
C ARG A 125 -22.28 3.42 -27.08
N MET A 126 -22.57 2.31 -26.43
CA MET A 126 -22.03 2.01 -25.10
C MET A 126 -20.50 1.96 -25.11
N ASN A 127 -19.91 1.28 -26.10
CA ASN A 127 -18.44 1.22 -26.24
C ASN A 127 -17.83 2.61 -26.49
N ASN A 128 -18.48 3.45 -27.30
CA ASN A 128 -18.01 4.82 -27.51
C ASN A 128 -18.03 5.64 -26.21
N ILE A 129 -19.09 5.50 -25.40
CA ILE A 129 -19.21 6.17 -24.10
C ILE A 129 -18.13 5.68 -23.15
N THR A 130 -17.96 4.36 -23.01
CA THR A 130 -16.94 3.79 -22.12
C THR A 130 -15.54 4.22 -22.53
N ASN A 131 -15.24 4.29 -23.83
CA ASN A 131 -13.95 4.76 -24.32
C ASN A 131 -13.72 6.25 -24.00
N ALA A 132 -14.74 7.10 -24.16
CA ALA A 132 -14.63 8.51 -23.82
C ALA A 132 -14.40 8.72 -22.31
N ILE A 133 -15.09 7.96 -21.47
CA ILE A 133 -14.92 8.00 -20.01
C ILE A 133 -13.53 7.48 -19.61
N ASP A 134 -13.09 6.36 -20.19
CA ASP A 134 -11.75 5.81 -19.99
C ASP A 134 -10.67 6.85 -20.30
N GLU A 135 -10.79 7.57 -21.42
CA GLU A 135 -9.82 8.60 -21.82
C GLU A 135 -9.75 9.74 -20.79
N ILE A 136 -10.90 10.19 -20.28
CA ILE A 136 -10.97 11.22 -19.24
C ILE A 136 -10.25 10.72 -17.97
N ILE A 137 -10.57 9.51 -17.50
CA ILE A 137 -9.99 8.93 -16.29
C ILE A 137 -8.49 8.73 -16.41
N LEU A 138 -8.02 8.26 -17.57
CA LEU A 138 -6.60 8.08 -17.83
C LEU A 138 -5.82 9.39 -17.70
N ASN A 139 -6.37 10.47 -18.24
CA ASN A 139 -5.73 11.79 -18.22
C ASN A 139 -5.84 12.47 -16.85
N GLU A 140 -6.99 12.38 -16.17
CA GLU A 140 -7.24 13.04 -14.88
C GLU A 140 -6.50 12.35 -13.72
N ILE A 141 -6.51 11.01 -13.69
CA ILE A 141 -6.12 10.21 -12.52
C ILE A 141 -4.84 9.41 -12.81
N VAL A 142 -4.82 8.62 -13.88
CA VAL A 142 -3.75 7.61 -14.09
C VAL A 142 -2.42 8.21 -14.54
N TYR A 143 -2.42 9.20 -15.42
CA TYR A 143 -1.19 9.79 -15.98
C TYR A 143 -0.68 11.03 -15.25
N ARG A 144 -1.34 11.42 -14.17
CA ARG A 144 -0.95 12.57 -13.36
C ARG A 144 0.42 12.40 -12.68
#